data_AF-A0A6N2VGK5-F1
#
_entry.id   AF-A0A6N2VGK5-F1
#
_cell.length_a   1.000
_cell.length_b   1.000
_cell.length_c   1.000
_cell.angle_alpha   90.00
_cell.angle_beta   90.00
_cell.angle_gamma   90.00
#
_symmetry.space_group_name_H-M   'P 1'
#
loop_
_entity.id
_entity.type
_entity.pdbx_description
1 polymer ?
#
loop_
_entity_poly.entity_id
_entity_poly.type
_entity_poly.pdbx_seq_one_letter_code
_entity_poly.pdbx_strand_id
1 'polypeptide(L)'
;MKQTIENYGRIIVLLAAAFGAVFLIRNTVYSQLKANGVIQDTNHISSNEFFQKQGRPKLSGVRGEDGTAKRLVIRKEEKLNPRELVKAEDKKDGDLTEKIKIFVVTNEGGKEVRSLFESEYLDTSHDKEFILLYTVKNSIGLVSEGRIKILVKNYGENHSE
;
A
#
# COMPACT_ATOMS: atom_id res chain seq x y z
N MET A 1 -41.20 -50.39 27.77
CA MET A 1 -40.01 -49.55 28.04
C MET A 1 -38.67 -50.22 27.73
N LYS A 2 -38.50 -51.55 27.81
CA LYS A 2 -37.19 -52.19 27.52
C LYS A 2 -36.80 -52.24 26.03
N GLN A 3 -37.74 -52.50 25.11
CA GLN A 3 -37.45 -52.56 23.66
C GLN A 3 -37.04 -51.21 23.06
N THR A 4 -37.54 -50.10 23.61
CA THR A 4 -37.23 -48.76 23.12
C THR A 4 -35.77 -48.40 23.37
N ILE A 5 -35.22 -48.75 24.54
CA ILE A 5 -33.85 -48.44 24.95
C ILE A 5 -32.81 -49.21 24.11
N GLU A 6 -33.08 -50.47 23.77
CA GLU A 6 -32.20 -51.29 22.94
C GLU A 6 -32.11 -50.79 21.49
N ASN A 7 -33.22 -50.30 20.93
CA ASN A 7 -33.24 -49.73 19.58
C ASN A 7 -32.50 -48.39 19.50
N TYR A 8 -32.64 -47.52 20.50
CA TYR A 8 -31.88 -46.26 20.55
C TYR A 8 -30.37 -46.50 20.71
N GLY A 9 -29.97 -47.50 21.49
CA GLY A 9 -28.55 -47.87 21.63
C GLY A 9 -27.91 -48.32 20.31
N ARG A 10 -28.61 -49.14 19.51
CA ARG A 10 -28.12 -49.59 18.19
C ARG A 10 -28.01 -48.45 17.18
N ILE A 11 -28.98 -47.53 17.16
CA ILE A 11 -28.96 -46.36 16.26
C ILE A 11 -27.81 -45.42 16.62
N ILE A 12 -27.55 -45.18 17.91
CA ILE A 12 -26.43 -44.33 18.35
C ILE A 12 -25.08 -44.95 17.97
N VAL A 13 -24.91 -46.27 18.13
CA VAL A 13 -23.69 -46.98 17.72
C VAL A 13 -23.50 -46.93 16.20
N LEU A 14 -24.57 -47.11 15.42
CA LEU A 14 -24.52 -47.00 13.95
C LEU A 14 -24.16 -45.58 13.50
N LEU A 15 -24.73 -44.55 14.13
CA LEU A 15 -24.37 -43.15 13.86
C LEU A 15 -22.91 -42.88 14.22
N ALA A 16 -22.44 -43.32 15.39
CA ALA A 16 -21.05 -43.14 15.81
C ALA A 16 -20.06 -43.84 14.86
N ALA A 17 -20.37 -45.05 14.40
CA ALA A 17 -19.57 -45.78 13.43
C ALA A 17 -19.54 -45.08 12.05
N ALA A 18 -20.69 -44.57 11.59
CA ALA A 18 -20.78 -43.82 10.34
C ALA A 18 -19.97 -42.50 10.40
N PHE A 19 -20.07 -41.76 11.50
CA PHE A 19 -19.29 -40.54 11.71
C PHE A 19 -17.77 -40.83 11.76
N GLY A 20 -17.36 -41.90 12.44
CA GLY A 20 -15.96 -42.35 12.47
C GLY A 20 -15.42 -42.71 11.08
N ALA A 21 -16.19 -43.44 10.27
CA ALA A 21 -15.79 -43.84 8.92
C ALA A 21 -15.62 -42.62 8.00
N VAL A 22 -16.54 -41.64 8.04
CA VAL A 22 -16.43 -40.40 7.24
C VAL A 22 -15.19 -39.58 7.64
N PHE A 23 -14.87 -39.53 8.92
CA PHE A 23 -13.67 -38.82 9.41
C PHE A 23 -12.37 -39.46 8.90
N LEU A 24 -12.29 -40.80 8.88
CA LEU A 24 -11.12 -41.53 8.37
C LEU A 24 -10.95 -41.42 6.85
N ILE A 25 -12.05 -41.47 6.09
CA ILE A 25 -12.04 -41.30 4.63
C ILE A 25 -11.58 -39.88 4.28
N ARG A 26 -12.10 -38.86 4.98
CA ARG A 26 -11.72 -37.46 4.72
C ARG A 26 -10.22 -37.24 4.92
N ASN A 27 -9.62 -37.79 5.99
CA ASN A 27 -8.20 -37.60 6.25
C ASN A 27 -7.29 -38.33 5.23
N THR A 28 -7.66 -39.55 4.83
CA THR A 28 -6.90 -40.35 3.86
C THR A 28 -6.97 -39.76 2.45
N VAL A 29 -8.17 -39.39 2.00
CA VAL A 29 -8.38 -38.84 0.64
C VAL A 29 -7.77 -37.45 0.51
N TYR A 30 -7.87 -36.59 1.54
CA TYR A 30 -7.21 -35.27 1.51
C TYR A 30 -5.69 -35.38 1.37
N SER A 31 -5.07 -36.33 2.07
CA SER A 31 -3.62 -36.56 1.98
C SER A 31 -3.20 -37.02 0.58
N GLN A 32 -3.98 -37.93 -0.04
CA GLN A 32 -3.71 -38.42 -1.38
C GLN A 32 -3.96 -37.37 -2.47
N LEU A 33 -4.96 -36.49 -2.31
CA LEU A 33 -5.20 -35.38 -3.24
C LEU A 33 -4.09 -34.31 -3.19
N LYS A 34 -3.49 -34.09 -2.00
CA LYS A 34 -2.34 -33.20 -1.83
C LYS A 34 -1.06 -33.81 -2.40
N ALA A 35 -0.84 -35.12 -2.20
CA ALA A 35 0.32 -35.84 -2.71
C ALA A 35 0.30 -36.02 -4.25
N ASN A 36 -0.88 -36.21 -4.84
CA ASN A 36 -1.05 -36.36 -6.28
C ASN A 36 -1.10 -35.02 -7.05
N GLY A 37 -0.87 -33.89 -6.37
CA GLY A 37 -0.77 -32.57 -6.99
C GLY A 37 -2.06 -32.03 -7.63
N VAL A 38 -3.22 -32.65 -7.36
CA VAL A 38 -4.54 -32.19 -7.84
C VAL A 38 -4.95 -30.89 -7.13
N ILE A 39 -4.48 -30.71 -5.88
CA ILE A 39 -4.49 -29.41 -5.21
C ILE A 39 -3.10 -28.79 -5.39
N GLN A 40 -2.94 -28.00 -6.45
CA GLN A 40 -1.77 -27.15 -6.59
C GLN A 40 -1.94 -25.95 -5.66
N ASP A 41 -0.93 -25.65 -4.83
CA ASP A 41 -0.88 -24.39 -4.11
C ASP A 41 -0.94 -23.26 -5.14
N THR A 42 -2.02 -22.47 -5.12
CA THR A 42 -2.26 -21.33 -6.04
C THR A 42 -1.24 -20.18 -5.85
N ASN A 43 -0.14 -20.41 -5.14
CA ASN A 43 0.87 -19.41 -4.84
C ASN A 43 1.78 -19.09 -6.03
N HIS A 44 1.68 -19.84 -7.15
CA HIS A 44 2.39 -19.54 -8.39
C HIS A 44 1.43 -19.19 -9.54
N ILE A 45 0.70 -18.09 -9.40
CA ILE A 45 0.01 -17.46 -10.54
C ILE A 45 1.07 -16.68 -11.34
N SER A 46 1.51 -17.21 -12.49
CA SER A 46 2.52 -16.57 -13.36
C SER A 46 2.17 -15.15 -13.78
N SER A 47 0.87 -14.81 -13.77
CA SER A 47 0.37 -13.46 -14.05
C SER A 47 0.90 -12.40 -13.08
N ASN A 48 1.29 -12.76 -11.85
CA ASN A 48 1.85 -11.81 -10.89
C ASN A 48 3.36 -11.58 -11.08
N GLU A 49 4.08 -12.50 -11.76
CA GLU A 49 5.51 -12.32 -12.04
C GLU A 49 5.77 -11.15 -12.98
N PHE A 50 4.87 -10.89 -13.93
CA PHE A 50 4.98 -9.75 -14.85
C PHE A 50 4.94 -8.41 -14.10
N PHE A 51 3.99 -8.26 -13.18
CA PHE A 51 3.86 -7.06 -12.34
C PHE A 51 4.97 -6.97 -11.28
N GLN A 52 5.44 -8.09 -10.74
CA GLN A 52 6.57 -8.12 -9.80
C GLN A 52 7.90 -7.78 -10.50
N LYS A 53 8.12 -8.25 -11.74
CA LYS A 53 9.35 -7.98 -12.51
C LYS A 53 9.45 -6.53 -12.98
N GLN A 54 8.33 -5.93 -13.35
CA GLN A 54 8.25 -4.52 -13.78
C GLN A 54 8.27 -3.56 -12.59
N GLY A 55 7.62 -3.94 -11.48
CA GLY A 55 7.62 -3.17 -10.25
C GLY A 55 6.81 -1.89 -10.34
N ARG A 56 6.53 -1.28 -9.19
CA ARG A 56 5.96 0.07 -9.12
C ARG A 56 7.07 1.09 -9.40
N PRO A 57 6.74 2.27 -9.96
CA PRO A 57 7.73 3.31 -10.13
C PRO A 57 8.29 3.72 -8.76
N LYS A 58 9.61 3.82 -8.67
CA LYS A 58 10.33 4.23 -7.47
C LYS A 58 10.37 5.75 -7.43
N LEU A 59 9.71 6.32 -6.42
CA LEU A 59 9.75 7.75 -6.15
C LEU A 59 10.80 8.04 -5.08
N SER A 60 11.85 8.75 -5.46
CA SER A 60 12.94 9.16 -4.59
C SER A 60 12.78 10.63 -4.18
N GLY A 61 13.39 11.00 -3.05
CA GLY A 61 13.34 12.38 -2.53
C GLY A 61 12.10 12.72 -1.70
N VAL A 62 11.11 11.83 -1.60
CA VAL A 62 9.92 12.00 -0.73
C VAL A 62 10.12 11.48 0.70
N ARG A 63 11.15 10.66 0.92
CA ARG A 63 11.55 10.13 2.24
C ARG A 63 13.00 10.53 2.53
N GLY A 64 13.32 10.65 3.81
CA GLY A 64 14.69 10.81 4.30
C GLY A 64 15.51 9.52 4.16
N GLU A 65 16.81 9.59 4.44
CA GLU A 65 17.71 8.41 4.45
C GLU A 65 17.29 7.36 5.48
N ASP A 66 16.65 7.80 6.57
CA ASP A 66 16.06 7.00 7.63
C ASP A 66 14.72 6.34 7.25
N GLY A 67 14.20 6.62 6.04
CA GLY A 67 12.91 6.14 5.56
C GLY A 67 11.70 6.91 6.12
N THR A 68 11.90 7.96 6.92
CA THR A 68 10.81 8.80 7.43
C THR A 68 10.30 9.75 6.34
N ALA A 69 9.08 10.27 6.51
CA ALA A 69 8.51 11.22 5.56
C ALA A 69 9.34 12.51 5.55
N LYS A 70 9.74 12.97 4.36
CA LYS A 70 10.60 14.16 4.26
C LYS A 70 9.85 15.40 4.74
N ARG A 71 10.47 16.13 5.65
CA ARG A 71 10.03 17.44 6.13
C ARG A 71 11.10 18.48 5.83
N LEU A 72 10.70 19.58 5.20
CA LEU A 72 11.57 20.70 4.89
C LEU A 72 11.08 21.93 5.63
N VAL A 73 12.02 22.72 6.15
CA VAL A 73 11.76 24.04 6.71
C VAL A 73 12.51 25.04 5.83
N ILE A 74 11.78 26.02 5.29
CA ILE A 74 12.34 27.03 4.37
C ILE A 74 12.05 28.43 4.88
N ARG A 75 12.85 29.39 4.43
CA ARG A 75 12.70 30.80 4.81
C ARG A 75 11.56 31.46 4.05
N LYS A 76 11.01 32.54 4.61
CA LYS A 76 10.13 33.44 3.85
C LYS A 76 10.84 33.95 2.61
N GLU A 77 10.09 34.11 1.53
CA GLU A 77 10.55 34.60 0.23
C GLU A 77 11.61 33.71 -0.46
N GLU A 78 11.91 32.54 0.10
CA GLU A 78 12.81 31.57 -0.52
C GLU A 78 12.13 30.92 -1.73
N LYS A 79 12.83 30.91 -2.87
CA LYS A 79 12.33 30.26 -4.09
C LYS A 79 12.55 28.76 -3.99
N LEU A 80 11.48 28.02 -3.69
CA LEU A 80 11.50 26.56 -3.70
C LEU A 80 10.75 26.03 -4.93
N ASN A 81 11.44 25.25 -5.78
CA ASN A 81 10.82 24.50 -6.87
C ASN A 81 10.49 23.07 -6.41
N PRO A 82 9.21 22.71 -6.22
CA PRO A 82 8.83 21.39 -5.75
C PRO A 82 9.18 20.24 -6.70
N ARG A 83 9.36 20.52 -8.01
CA ARG A 83 9.69 19.48 -9.01
C ARG A 83 11.10 18.95 -8.85
N GLU A 84 12.03 19.77 -8.39
CA GLU A 84 13.44 19.39 -8.23
C GLU A 84 13.68 18.53 -6.98
N LEU A 85 12.71 18.51 -6.05
CA LEU A 85 12.83 17.78 -4.78
C LEU A 85 12.71 16.26 -4.93
N VAL A 86 12.16 15.80 -6.04
CA VAL A 86 11.80 14.41 -6.26
C VAL A 86 12.27 13.92 -7.63
N LYS A 87 12.59 12.63 -7.71
CA LYS A 87 12.86 11.96 -8.98
C LYS A 87 12.10 10.65 -9.02
N ALA A 88 11.59 10.29 -10.19
CA ALA A 88 10.85 9.06 -10.38
C ALA A 88 11.56 8.18 -11.40
N GLU A 89 11.87 6.95 -11.00
CA GLU A 89 12.51 5.97 -11.86
C GLU A 89 11.68 4.69 -11.86
N ASP A 90 11.44 4.12 -13.04
CA ASP A 90 10.78 2.84 -13.21
C ASP A 90 11.73 1.87 -13.92
N LYS A 91 11.71 0.61 -13.50
CA LYS A 91 12.64 -0.39 -14.02
C LYS A 91 12.44 -0.67 -15.51
N LYS A 92 11.22 -0.49 -16.02
CA LYS A 92 10.86 -0.73 -17.41
C LYS A 92 10.79 0.56 -18.23
N ASP A 93 10.16 1.60 -17.67
CA ASP A 93 9.98 2.86 -18.41
C ASP A 93 11.19 3.81 -18.28
N GLY A 94 12.15 3.51 -17.41
CA GLY A 94 13.31 4.36 -17.17
C GLY A 94 12.96 5.59 -16.34
N ASP A 95 13.45 6.76 -16.75
CA ASP A 95 13.18 8.02 -16.04
C ASP A 95 11.74 8.49 -16.28
N LEU A 96 10.98 8.62 -15.21
CA LEU A 96 9.60 9.09 -15.19
C LEU A 96 9.47 10.45 -14.47
N THR A 97 10.58 11.13 -14.20
CA THR A 97 10.60 12.39 -13.44
C THR A 97 9.70 13.46 -14.05
N GLU A 98 9.66 13.56 -15.38
CA GLU A 98 8.77 14.51 -16.08
C GLU A 98 7.28 14.16 -15.97
N LYS A 99 6.94 12.90 -15.67
CA LYS A 99 5.54 12.43 -15.54
C LYS A 99 5.01 12.60 -14.11
N ILE A 100 5.80 13.14 -13.20
CA ILE A 100 5.37 13.40 -11.83
C ILE A 100 4.32 14.51 -11.82
N LYS A 101 3.16 14.21 -11.23
CA LYS A 101 2.12 15.19 -10.93
C LYS A 101 2.23 15.59 -9.46
N ILE A 102 2.12 16.88 -9.20
CA ILE A 102 2.23 17.46 -7.86
C ILE A 102 0.86 18.01 -7.47
N PHE A 103 0.40 17.66 -6.28
CA PHE A 103 -0.85 18.12 -5.71
C PHE A 103 -0.60 18.79 -4.37
N VAL A 104 -1.18 19.97 -4.16
CA VAL A 104 -1.26 20.59 -2.84
C VAL A 104 -2.43 19.96 -2.10
N VAL A 105 -2.15 19.45 -0.92
CA VAL A 105 -3.15 18.84 -0.06
C VAL A 105 -3.58 19.84 1.01
N THR A 106 -4.88 20.17 1.02
CA THR A 106 -5.52 20.99 2.05
C THR A 106 -6.66 20.20 2.71
N ASN A 107 -7.03 20.59 3.93
CA ASN A 107 -8.18 20.02 4.61
C ASN A 107 -9.32 21.04 4.61
N GLU A 108 -10.40 20.74 3.90
CA GLU A 108 -11.59 21.59 3.84
C GLU A 108 -12.76 20.80 4.45
N GLY A 109 -13.28 21.28 5.59
CA GLY A 109 -14.43 20.66 6.25
C GLY A 109 -14.21 19.20 6.67
N GLY A 110 -12.97 18.82 7.02
CA GLY A 110 -12.60 17.45 7.41
C GLY A 110 -12.27 16.53 6.24
N LYS A 111 -12.34 17.00 4.99
CA LYS A 111 -11.99 16.23 3.80
C LYS A 111 -10.65 16.67 3.23
N GLU A 112 -9.85 15.69 2.81
CA GLU A 112 -8.60 15.94 2.09
C GLU A 112 -8.94 16.41 0.66
N VAL A 113 -8.67 17.68 0.36
CA VAL A 113 -8.80 18.25 -0.98
C VAL A 113 -7.41 18.29 -1.62
N ARG A 114 -7.32 17.81 -2.86
CA ARG A 114 -6.09 17.75 -3.63
C ARG A 114 -6.21 18.70 -4.81
N SER A 115 -5.45 19.78 -4.78
CA SER A 115 -5.41 20.78 -5.85
C SER A 115 -4.15 20.60 -6.69
N LEU A 116 -4.27 20.57 -8.01
CA LEU A 116 -3.11 20.43 -8.90
C LEU A 116 -2.17 21.64 -8.72
N PHE A 117 -0.88 21.37 -8.54
CA PHE A 117 0.14 22.41 -8.47
C PHE A 117 0.67 22.71 -9.86
N GLU A 118 0.29 23.87 -10.40
CA GLU A 118 0.66 24.31 -11.76
C GLU A 118 1.81 25.33 -11.77
N SER A 119 2.09 25.97 -10.64
CA SER A 119 3.15 26.97 -10.50
C SER A 119 4.55 26.34 -10.55
N GLU A 120 5.55 27.13 -10.91
CA GLU A 120 6.95 26.68 -10.87
C GLU A 120 7.54 26.74 -9.46
N TYR A 121 7.19 27.79 -8.72
CA TYR A 121 7.67 28.04 -7.36
C TYR A 121 6.53 27.95 -6.36
N LEU A 122 6.84 27.45 -5.17
CA LEU A 122 5.92 27.47 -4.04
C LEU A 122 5.79 28.90 -3.50
N ASP A 123 4.58 29.33 -3.14
CA ASP A 123 4.37 30.62 -2.48
C ASP A 123 4.87 30.56 -1.03
N THR A 124 6.01 31.20 -0.78
CA THR A 124 6.68 31.29 0.53
C THR A 124 6.52 32.67 1.17
N SER A 125 5.58 33.48 0.68
CA SER A 125 5.32 34.82 1.22
C SER A 125 4.79 34.78 2.66
N HIS A 126 4.03 33.73 3.00
CA HIS A 126 3.35 33.60 4.28
C HIS A 126 3.87 32.41 5.09
N ASP A 127 3.85 32.53 6.42
CA ASP A 127 4.13 31.41 7.32
C ASP A 127 3.02 30.38 7.20
N LYS A 128 3.28 29.33 6.42
CA LYS A 128 2.29 28.32 6.08
C LYS A 128 2.93 26.94 5.97
N GLU A 129 2.17 25.95 6.40
CA GLU A 129 2.49 24.55 6.15
C GLU A 129 1.85 24.10 4.83
N PHE A 130 2.66 23.52 3.96
CA PHE A 130 2.24 22.91 2.72
C PHE A 130 2.48 21.41 2.77
N ILE A 131 1.48 20.64 2.37
CA ILE A 131 1.62 19.20 2.17
C ILE A 131 1.55 18.96 0.67
N LEU A 132 2.68 18.58 0.07
CA LEU A 132 2.75 18.27 -1.35
C LEU A 132 2.69 16.76 -1.55
N LEU A 133 1.71 16.32 -2.34
CA LEU A 133 1.54 14.95 -2.77
C LEU A 133 2.07 14.81 -4.20
N TYR A 134 3.11 14.01 -4.34
CA TYR A 134 3.71 13.63 -5.60
C TYR A 134 3.14 12.29 -6.03
N THR A 135 2.66 12.20 -7.26
CA THR A 135 2.15 10.95 -7.84
C THR A 135 2.73 10.74 -9.22
N VAL A 136 3.12 9.52 -9.51
CA VAL A 136 3.64 9.12 -10.81
C VAL A 136 3.00 7.80 -11.22
N LYS A 137 2.59 7.72 -12.48
CA LYS A 137 1.97 6.54 -13.08
C LYS A 137 2.87 6.04 -14.20
N ASN A 138 3.21 4.76 -14.16
CA ASN A 138 4.00 4.11 -15.21
C ASN A 138 3.11 3.64 -16.38
N SER A 139 3.72 3.13 -17.45
CA SER A 139 3.03 2.73 -18.69
C SER A 139 2.03 1.58 -18.50
N ILE A 140 2.30 0.70 -17.53
CA ILE A 140 1.42 -0.41 -17.15
C ILE A 140 0.31 -0.01 -16.17
N GLY A 141 0.30 1.26 -15.76
CA GLY A 141 -0.74 1.86 -14.96
C GLY A 141 -0.58 1.70 -13.44
N LEU A 142 0.56 1.20 -12.96
CA LEU A 142 0.91 1.23 -11.55
C LEU A 142 1.26 2.66 -11.13
N VAL A 143 0.82 3.02 -9.93
CA VAL A 143 0.99 4.36 -9.35
C VAL A 143 1.88 4.28 -8.12
N SER A 144 2.75 5.28 -7.98
CA SER A 144 3.54 5.52 -6.78
C SER A 144 3.26 6.92 -6.27
N GLU A 145 3.09 7.03 -4.95
CA GLU A 145 2.75 8.28 -4.28
C GLU A 145 3.73 8.56 -3.15
N GLY A 146 4.06 9.84 -2.94
CA GLY A 146 4.88 10.29 -1.83
C GLY A 146 4.50 11.67 -1.38
N ARG A 147 4.64 11.94 -0.08
CA ARG A 147 4.27 13.22 0.52
C ARG A 147 5.51 13.91 1.06
N ILE A 148 5.63 15.21 0.81
CA ILE A 148 6.63 16.08 1.44
C ILE A 148 5.89 17.15 2.21
N LYS A 149 6.29 17.37 3.46
CA LYS A 149 5.79 18.45 4.29
C LYS A 149 6.77 19.61 4.24
N ILE A 150 6.29 20.79 3.86
CA ILE A 150 7.10 22.01 3.77
C ILE A 150 6.54 23.01 4.78
N LEU A 151 7.42 23.57 5.60
CA LEU A 151 7.08 24.56 6.60
C LEU A 151 7.82 25.85 6.29
N VAL A 152 7.09 26.89 5.90
CA VAL A 152 7.66 28.23 5.69
C VAL A 152 7.69 28.94 7.03
N LYS A 153 8.87 29.42 7.43
CA LYS A 153 9.06 30.20 8.66
C LYS A 153 9.93 31.42 8.42
N ASN A 154 9.62 32.51 9.11
CA ASN A 154 10.57 33.61 9.27
C ASN A 154 11.68 33.23 10.26
N TYR A 155 12.95 33.36 9.88
CA TYR A 155 14.09 33.11 10.77
C TYR A 155 14.38 34.27 11.75
N GLY A 156 13.46 35.23 11.89
CA GLY A 156 13.58 36.39 12.77
C GLY A 156 12.98 36.24 14.18
N GLU A 157 12.19 35.20 14.45
CA GLU A 157 11.75 34.91 15.83
C GLU A 157 12.73 33.95 16.49
N ASN A 158 13.77 34.54 17.09
CA ASN A 158 14.49 33.87 18.17
C ASN A 158 13.45 33.49 19.23
N HIS A 159 13.18 32.19 19.38
CA HIS A 159 12.67 31.68 20.65
C HIS A 159 13.80 31.88 21.68
N SER A 160 13.82 33.06 22.30
CA SER A 160 14.43 33.21 23.63
C SER A 160 13.58 32.39 24.60
N GLU A 161 14.15 31.25 25.02
CA GLU A 161 13.72 30.49 26.21
C GLU A 161 13.74 31.38 27.47
#